data_AF-A0AAP5TBI8-F1
#
_entry.id   AF-A0AAP5TBI8-F1
#
_cell.length_a   1.000
_cell.length_b   1.000
_cell.length_c   1.000
_cell.angle_alpha   90.00
_cell.angle_beta   90.00
_cell.angle_gamma   90.00
#
_symmetry.space_group_name_H-M   'P 1'
#
loop_
_entity.id
_entity.type
_entity.pdbx_description
1 polymer ?
#
loop_
_entity_poly.entity_id
_entity_poly.type
_entity_poly.pdbx_seq_one_letter_code
_entity_poly.pdbx_strand_id
1 'polypeptide(L)'
;MEKALNDLIKISKKYKKQKDLEHLEVEYLSVFYEGKDFGNYLYKHLSPYFVSNGSSMGEKNKVYCFVLESVDDYEKYFVHAKKIKHYSPSENQVFQKAKYIISTDEDFVYDSQNHCIIYTNRDETIIFSNRLHYNQACKRVIRDELIYGLVQSQATPSIMLHSSCAVDNTGKAILICGDKWM
;
A
#
# COMPACT_ATOMS: atom_id res chain seq x y z
N MET A 1 15.73 3.72 -20.03
CA MET A 1 14.55 3.25 -19.30
C MET A 1 14.95 2.20 -18.27
N GLU A 2 15.47 1.03 -18.68
CA GLU A 2 15.98 -0.01 -17.77
C GLU A 2 16.98 0.51 -16.75
N LYS A 3 17.90 1.41 -17.14
CA LYS A 3 18.86 2.03 -16.21
C LYS A 3 18.19 2.76 -15.03
N ALA A 4 17.11 3.51 -15.26
CA ALA A 4 16.44 4.30 -14.23
C ALA A 4 15.62 3.43 -13.26
N LEU A 5 14.94 2.40 -13.77
CA LEU A 5 14.26 1.40 -12.93
C LEU A 5 15.27 0.58 -12.11
N ASN A 6 16.39 0.20 -12.72
CA ASN A 6 17.51 -0.43 -12.01
C ASN A 6 18.09 0.49 -10.92
N ASP A 7 18.10 1.81 -11.14
CA ASP A 7 18.55 2.76 -10.14
C ASP A 7 17.57 2.84 -8.95
N LEU A 8 16.25 2.74 -9.17
CA LEU A 8 15.27 2.59 -8.08
C LEU A 8 15.49 1.30 -7.27
N ILE A 9 15.80 0.18 -7.93
CA ILE A 9 16.16 -1.08 -7.25
C ILE A 9 17.44 -0.92 -6.41
N LYS A 10 18.44 -0.18 -6.91
CA LYS A 10 19.66 0.10 -6.14
C LYS A 10 19.38 1.00 -4.94
N ILE A 11 18.56 2.04 -5.12
CA ILE A 11 18.14 2.94 -4.04
C ILE A 11 17.42 2.14 -2.95
N SER A 12 16.51 1.24 -3.33
CA SER A 12 15.79 0.38 -2.38
C SER A 12 16.75 -0.47 -1.55
N LYS A 13 17.74 -1.12 -2.19
CA LYS A 13 18.77 -1.91 -1.50
C LYS A 13 19.62 -1.06 -0.54
N LYS A 14 19.90 0.19 -0.88
CA LYS A 14 20.62 1.13 -0.01
C LYS A 14 19.77 1.51 1.20
N TYR A 15 18.50 1.85 0.98
CA TYR A 15 17.58 2.29 2.04
C TYR A 15 17.24 1.16 3.02
N LYS A 16 17.02 -0.07 2.54
CA LYS A 16 16.84 -1.26 3.40
C LYS A 16 17.99 -1.53 4.37
N LYS A 17 19.21 -1.10 4.03
CA LYS A 17 20.41 -1.29 4.86
C LYS A 17 20.59 -0.19 5.91
N GLN A 18 19.74 0.84 5.92
CA GLN A 18 19.78 1.86 6.96
C GLN A 18 19.30 1.27 8.29
N LYS A 19 19.96 1.67 9.39
CA LYS A 19 19.73 1.08 10.72
C LYS A 19 18.46 1.58 11.41
N ASP A 20 17.83 2.63 10.89
CA ASP A 20 16.82 3.41 11.60
C ASP A 20 15.40 3.20 11.04
N LEU A 21 15.16 2.08 10.34
CA LEU A 21 13.81 1.73 9.89
C LEU A 21 13.01 1.20 11.09
N GLU A 22 11.91 1.87 11.38
CA GLU A 22 10.92 1.38 12.32
C GLU A 22 10.17 0.21 11.69
N HIS A 23 9.65 -0.68 12.55
CA HIS A 23 9.00 -1.91 12.13
C HIS A 23 7.66 -2.09 12.81
N LEU A 24 6.65 -2.43 12.01
CA LEU A 24 5.32 -2.80 12.45
C LEU A 24 4.98 -4.18 11.89
N GLU A 25 4.73 -5.14 12.77
CA GLU A 25 4.20 -6.44 12.39
C GLU A 25 2.67 -6.45 12.47
N VAL A 26 2.02 -6.86 11.38
CA VAL A 26 0.57 -7.08 11.32
C VAL A 26 0.33 -8.36 10.55
N GLU A 27 -0.03 -9.44 11.25
CA GLU A 27 -0.37 -10.74 10.65
C GLU A 27 0.67 -11.26 9.64
N TYR A 28 0.31 -11.28 8.35
CA TYR A 28 1.13 -11.75 7.23
C TYR A 28 1.94 -10.62 6.57
N LEU A 29 1.89 -9.40 7.09
CA LEU A 29 2.69 -8.27 6.64
C LEU A 29 3.75 -7.88 7.68
N SER A 30 4.95 -7.62 7.18
CA SER A 30 6.01 -6.92 7.91
C SER A 30 6.24 -5.56 7.26
N VAL A 31 5.85 -4.49 7.95
CA VAL A 31 5.93 -3.12 7.41
C VAL A 31 7.14 -2.41 7.99
N PHE A 32 8.09 -2.04 7.14
CA PHE A 32 9.28 -1.28 7.48
C PHE A 32 9.14 0.15 6.95
N TYR A 33 9.40 1.16 7.78
CA TYR A 33 9.12 2.54 7.40
C TYR A 33 10.06 3.55 8.04
N GLU A 34 10.20 4.68 7.38
CA GLU A 34 10.87 5.86 7.92
C GLU A 34 9.90 6.70 8.76
N GLY A 35 10.39 7.22 9.90
CA GLY A 35 9.68 8.18 10.75
C GLY A 35 8.92 7.54 11.91
N LYS A 36 9.25 7.97 13.14
CA LYS A 36 8.70 7.42 14.40
C LYS A 36 7.20 7.58 14.55
N ASP A 37 6.64 8.68 14.04
CA ASP A 37 5.21 8.98 14.20
C ASP A 37 4.31 8.23 13.20
N PHE A 38 4.89 7.62 12.16
CA PHE A 38 4.11 6.95 11.12
C PHE A 38 3.45 5.66 11.64
N GLY A 39 4.08 4.95 12.59
CA GLY A 39 3.49 3.78 13.22
C GLY A 39 2.16 4.08 13.92
N ASN A 40 2.11 5.17 14.69
CA ASN A 40 0.88 5.62 15.34
C ASN A 40 -0.21 5.99 14.33
N TYR A 41 0.17 6.63 13.23
CA TYR A 41 -0.74 6.94 12.13
C TYR A 41 -1.30 5.65 11.48
N LEU A 42 -0.45 4.66 11.21
CA LEU A 42 -0.89 3.36 10.67
C LEU A 42 -1.86 2.66 11.63
N TYR A 43 -1.54 2.54 12.91
CA TYR A 43 -2.44 1.94 13.90
C TYR A 43 -3.80 2.66 13.96
N LYS A 44 -3.79 3.99 14.02
CA LYS A 44 -5.02 4.78 14.08
C LYS A 44 -5.94 4.55 12.88
N HIS A 45 -5.37 4.37 11.69
CA HIS A 45 -6.15 4.30 10.46
C HIS A 45 -6.38 2.90 9.91
N LEU A 46 -5.53 1.93 10.26
CA LEU A 46 -5.57 0.58 9.73
C LEU A 46 -5.93 -0.49 10.75
N SER A 47 -6.02 -0.16 12.04
CA SER A 47 -6.44 -1.12 13.08
C SER A 47 -7.73 -1.89 12.77
N PRO A 48 -8.75 -1.35 12.07
CA PRO A 48 -9.92 -2.14 11.71
C PRO A 48 -9.63 -3.30 10.74
N TYR A 49 -8.51 -3.26 10.02
CA TYR A 49 -8.07 -4.31 9.10
C TYR A 49 -7.11 -5.32 9.76
N PHE A 50 -6.75 -5.12 11.02
CA PHE A 50 -5.87 -6.02 11.76
C PHE A 50 -6.75 -7.11 12.38
N VAL A 51 -6.85 -8.25 11.72
CA VAL A 51 -7.56 -9.44 12.17
C VAL A 51 -6.65 -10.26 13.10
N SER A 52 -7.01 -10.30 14.37
CA SER A 52 -6.33 -11.15 15.36
C SER A 52 -6.79 -12.60 15.25
N ASN A 53 -6.42 -13.32 14.19
CA ASN A 53 -6.55 -14.77 14.17
C ASN A 53 -5.25 -15.38 14.68
N GLY A 54 -5.32 -15.91 15.91
CA GLY A 54 -4.20 -16.47 16.65
C GLY A 54 -3.66 -17.76 16.02
N SER A 55 -2.83 -17.62 15.00
CA SER A 55 -1.82 -18.61 14.60
C SER A 55 -0.92 -18.01 13.52
N SER A 56 0.22 -17.45 13.94
CA SER A 56 1.28 -17.04 13.03
C SER A 56 2.04 -18.27 12.53
N MET A 57 1.93 -18.67 11.26
CA MET A 57 2.94 -19.56 10.63
C MET A 57 2.86 -19.49 9.09
N GLY A 58 3.45 -18.45 8.49
CA GLY A 58 3.67 -18.36 7.04
C GLY A 58 4.76 -17.33 6.71
N GLU A 59 5.33 -17.39 5.51
CA GLU A 59 6.19 -16.32 4.97
C GLU A 59 5.38 -15.02 4.91
N LYS A 60 5.89 -13.96 5.53
CA LYS A 60 5.24 -12.66 5.58
C LYS A 60 5.69 -11.81 4.40
N ASN A 61 4.74 -11.26 3.66
CA ASN A 61 5.04 -10.25 2.63
C ASN A 61 5.63 -9.02 3.31
N LYS A 62 6.71 -8.49 2.73
CA LYS A 62 7.42 -7.34 3.30
C LYS A 62 7.01 -6.08 2.57
N VAL A 63 6.57 -5.07 3.31
CA VAL A 63 6.28 -3.75 2.76
C VAL A 63 7.31 -2.75 3.25
N TYR A 64 8.02 -2.10 2.35
CA TYR A 64 9.01 -1.08 2.66
C TYR A 64 8.50 0.29 2.23
N CYS A 65 8.47 1.24 3.15
CA CYS A 65 8.04 2.62 2.90
C CYS A 65 9.26 3.55 2.98
N PHE A 66 9.53 4.25 1.89
CA PHE A 66 10.67 5.17 1.79
C PHE A 66 10.25 6.54 1.26
N VAL A 67 10.82 7.57 1.86
CA VAL A 67 10.77 8.94 1.39
C VAL A 67 11.79 9.12 0.26
N LEU A 68 11.31 9.56 -0.89
CA LEU A 68 12.11 9.95 -2.03
C LEU A 68 11.61 11.30 -2.53
N GLU A 69 12.35 12.38 -2.25
CA GLU A 69 11.88 13.74 -2.53
C GLU A 69 11.68 14.00 -4.05
N SER A 70 12.46 13.32 -4.90
CA SER A 70 12.43 13.46 -6.35
C SER A 70 11.66 12.34 -7.05
N VAL A 71 10.52 11.89 -6.49
CA VAL A 71 9.69 10.84 -7.13
C VAL A 71 9.20 11.26 -8.51
N ASP A 72 8.78 12.52 -8.68
CA ASP A 72 8.22 13.02 -9.93
C ASP A 72 9.22 13.04 -11.09
N ASP A 73 10.53 13.12 -10.79
CA ASP A 73 11.59 13.05 -11.82
C ASP A 73 11.60 11.72 -12.59
N TYR A 74 10.97 10.69 -12.02
CA TYR A 74 10.84 9.37 -12.62
C TYR A 74 9.60 9.21 -13.49
N GLU A 75 8.64 10.16 -13.48
CA GLU A 75 7.41 10.10 -14.27
C GLU A 75 7.69 9.86 -15.76
N LYS A 76 8.70 10.53 -16.31
CA LYS A 76 9.11 10.42 -17.72
C LYS A 76 9.45 8.98 -18.14
N TYR A 77 9.78 8.10 -17.20
CA TYR A 77 10.07 6.70 -17.49
C TYR A 77 8.82 5.83 -17.63
N PHE A 78 7.64 6.34 -17.26
CA PHE A 78 6.35 5.67 -17.35
C PHE A 78 5.49 6.13 -18.54
N VAL A 79 6.01 6.99 -19.41
CA VAL A 79 5.28 7.55 -20.57
C VAL A 79 4.75 6.46 -21.52
N HIS A 80 5.50 5.38 -21.69
CA HIS A 80 5.12 4.21 -22.51
C HIS A 80 4.54 3.05 -21.69
N ALA A 81 4.36 3.24 -20.38
CA ALA A 81 3.82 2.21 -19.52
C ALA A 81 2.32 2.00 -19.78
N LYS A 82 1.83 0.80 -19.47
CA LYS A 82 0.41 0.47 -19.61
C LYS A 82 -0.38 1.31 -18.62
N LYS A 83 -1.38 2.05 -19.11
CA LYS A 83 -2.34 2.74 -18.24
C LYS A 83 -3.30 1.70 -17.65
N ILE A 84 -3.38 1.66 -16.32
CA ILE A 84 -4.33 0.83 -15.59
C ILE A 84 -5.33 1.73 -14.89
N LYS A 85 -6.61 1.35 -14.95
CA LYS A 85 -7.64 1.98 -14.13
C LYS A 85 -7.47 1.47 -12.71
N HIS A 86 -7.31 2.38 -11.77
CA HIS A 86 -7.34 2.08 -10.36
C HIS A 86 -8.59 2.71 -9.75
N TYR A 87 -9.32 1.89 -9.02
CA TYR A 87 -10.47 2.29 -8.23
C TYR A 87 -9.97 2.45 -6.82
N SER A 88 -9.90 3.67 -6.31
CA SER A 88 -9.57 3.91 -4.90
C SER A 88 -10.84 3.72 -4.10
N PRO A 89 -10.97 2.66 -3.28
CA PRO A 89 -12.16 2.48 -2.47
C PRO A 89 -12.33 3.64 -1.47
N SER A 90 -11.21 4.24 -1.02
CA SER A 90 -11.25 5.33 -0.04
C SER A 90 -11.60 6.69 -0.58
N GLU A 91 -11.20 7.00 -1.81
CA GLU A 91 -11.51 8.28 -2.43
C GLU A 91 -12.76 8.19 -3.29
N ASN A 92 -13.25 6.97 -3.54
CA ASN A 92 -14.35 6.68 -4.45
C ASN A 92 -14.18 7.34 -5.82
N GLN A 93 -12.95 7.28 -6.32
CA GLN A 93 -12.53 7.90 -7.56
C GLN A 93 -11.83 6.88 -8.44
N VAL A 94 -11.99 7.07 -9.75
CA VAL A 94 -11.27 6.31 -10.77
C VAL A 94 -10.14 7.19 -11.28
N PHE A 95 -8.92 6.71 -11.16
CA PHE A 95 -7.76 7.37 -11.75
C PHE A 95 -6.90 6.37 -12.52
N GLN A 96 -6.03 6.93 -13.36
CA GLN A 96 -5.12 6.17 -14.19
C GLN A 96 -3.75 6.11 -13.51
N LYS A 97 -3.28 4.91 -13.23
CA LYS A 97 -1.87 4.66 -12.88
C LYS A 97 -1.12 4.16 -14.10
N ALA A 98 0.19 4.37 -14.11
CA ALA A 98 1.05 3.87 -15.17
C ALA A 98 1.83 2.65 -14.67
N LYS A 99 1.61 1.48 -15.28
CA LYS A 99 2.19 0.20 -14.87
C LYS A 99 3.19 -0.31 -15.92
N TYR A 100 4.40 -0.58 -15.47
CA TYR A 100 5.47 -1.17 -16.25
C TYR A 100 5.76 -2.58 -15.73
N ILE A 101 5.55 -3.60 -16.56
CA ILE A 101 5.68 -5.00 -16.19
C ILE A 101 7.10 -5.47 -16.52
N ILE A 102 7.79 -6.05 -15.54
CA ILE A 102 9.13 -6.64 -15.73
C ILE A 102 8.99 -8.16 -15.94
N SER A 103 8.18 -8.82 -15.12
CA SER A 103 7.85 -10.24 -15.23
C SER A 103 6.46 -10.53 -14.66
N THR A 104 6.09 -11.81 -14.55
CA THR A 104 4.77 -12.23 -14.00
C THR A 104 4.52 -11.71 -12.59
N ASP A 105 5.57 -11.71 -11.76
CA ASP A 105 5.50 -11.36 -10.34
C ASP A 105 6.28 -10.09 -10.01
N GLU A 106 6.70 -9.34 -11.03
CA GLU A 106 7.54 -8.16 -10.85
C GLU A 106 7.06 -7.00 -11.72
N ASP A 107 6.73 -5.88 -11.08
CA ASP A 107 6.31 -4.68 -11.78
C ASP A 107 6.61 -3.39 -11.02
N PHE A 108 6.57 -2.29 -11.78
CA PHE A 108 6.56 -0.93 -11.25
C PHE A 108 5.22 -0.27 -11.57
N VAL A 109 4.67 0.46 -10.60
CA VAL A 109 3.50 1.30 -10.76
C VAL A 109 3.82 2.72 -10.33
N TYR A 110 3.65 3.68 -11.24
CA TYR A 110 3.64 5.11 -10.90
C TYR A 110 2.20 5.59 -10.71
N ASP A 111 1.96 6.23 -9.58
CA ASP A 111 0.72 6.91 -9.24
C ASP A 111 0.96 8.41 -9.10
N SER A 112 0.59 9.15 -10.14
CA SER A 112 0.74 10.60 -10.21
C SER A 112 -0.21 11.35 -9.27
N GLN A 113 -1.30 10.74 -8.78
CA GLN A 113 -2.21 11.42 -7.85
C GLN A 113 -1.65 11.47 -6.43
N ASN A 114 -0.91 10.43 -6.06
CA ASN A 114 -0.31 10.32 -4.73
C ASN A 114 1.20 10.51 -4.74
N HIS A 115 1.77 10.94 -5.87
CA HIS A 115 3.20 11.18 -6.07
C HIS A 115 4.04 10.04 -5.50
N CYS A 116 3.73 8.81 -5.93
CA CYS A 116 4.42 7.61 -5.44
C CYS A 116 4.73 6.61 -6.54
N ILE A 117 5.82 5.87 -6.35
CA ILE A 117 6.22 4.72 -7.16
C ILE A 117 6.18 3.49 -6.28
N ILE A 118 5.49 2.47 -6.76
CA ILE A 118 5.37 1.17 -6.10
C ILE A 118 6.17 0.18 -6.95
N TYR A 119 7.05 -0.57 -6.31
CA TYR A 119 7.76 -1.68 -6.91
C TYR A 119 7.36 -2.94 -6.17
N THR A 120 6.74 -3.88 -6.87
CA THR A 120 6.33 -5.15 -6.29
C THR A 120 7.14 -6.26 -6.93
N ASN A 121 7.66 -7.14 -6.10
CA ASN A 121 8.17 -8.45 -6.47
C ASN A 121 7.42 -9.53 -5.67
N ARG A 122 7.69 -10.80 -5.93
CA ARG A 122 6.97 -11.96 -5.36
C ARG A 122 6.64 -11.86 -3.87
N ASP A 123 7.58 -11.39 -3.04
CA ASP A 123 7.44 -11.41 -1.57
C ASP A 123 7.62 -10.01 -0.94
N GLU A 124 7.83 -8.98 -1.76
CA GLU A 124 8.13 -7.64 -1.30
C GLU A 124 7.43 -6.56 -2.13
N THR A 125 6.85 -5.59 -1.43
CA THR A 125 6.35 -4.34 -1.99
C THR A 125 7.18 -3.18 -1.44
N ILE A 126 7.68 -2.31 -2.31
CA ILE A 126 8.47 -1.13 -1.96
C ILE A 126 7.74 0.10 -2.45
N ILE A 127 7.55 1.07 -1.58
CA ILE A 127 6.80 2.30 -1.83
C ILE A 127 7.77 3.46 -1.68
N PHE A 128 8.00 4.18 -2.77
CA PHE A 128 8.70 5.45 -2.77
C PHE A 128 7.67 6.57 -2.88
N SER A 129 7.66 7.51 -1.94
CA SER A 129 6.78 8.67 -1.99
C SER A 129 7.52 9.90 -1.50
N ASN A 130 7.17 11.09 -1.99
CA ASN A 130 7.70 12.31 -1.41
C ASN A 130 7.18 12.51 0.03
N ARG A 131 7.81 13.41 0.79
CA ARG A 131 7.47 13.61 2.19
C ARG A 131 6.04 14.10 2.43
N LEU A 132 5.49 14.87 1.49
CA LEU A 132 4.15 15.45 1.60
C LEU A 132 3.05 14.40 1.50
N HIS A 133 3.22 13.40 0.63
CA HIS A 133 2.22 12.36 0.38
C HIS A 133 2.52 11.03 1.07
N TYR A 134 3.70 10.89 1.69
CA TYR A 134 4.21 9.66 2.30
C TYR A 134 3.16 8.90 3.13
N ASN A 135 2.52 9.57 4.08
CA ASN A 135 1.54 8.94 4.98
C ASN A 135 0.32 8.39 4.22
N GLN A 136 -0.21 9.14 3.26
CA GLN A 136 -1.39 8.74 2.49
C GLN A 136 -1.05 7.62 1.51
N ALA A 137 0.04 7.79 0.74
CA ALA A 137 0.50 6.83 -0.25
C ALA A 137 0.81 5.47 0.38
N CYS A 138 1.61 5.45 1.45
CA CYS A 138 2.03 4.22 2.10
C CYS A 138 0.85 3.51 2.77
N LYS A 139 0.03 4.22 3.55
CA LYS A 139 -1.16 3.65 4.20
C LYS A 139 -2.09 2.98 3.19
N ARG A 140 -2.33 3.60 2.03
CA ARG A 140 -3.25 3.07 1.03
C ARG A 140 -2.76 1.73 0.48
N VAL A 141 -1.48 1.64 0.12
CA VAL A 141 -0.89 0.39 -0.39
C VAL A 141 -0.90 -0.67 0.71
N ILE A 142 -0.46 -0.34 1.93
CA ILE A 142 -0.48 -1.28 3.07
C ILE A 142 -1.90 -1.80 3.33
N ARG A 143 -2.90 -0.92 3.29
CA ARG A 143 -4.30 -1.33 3.41
C ARG A 143 -4.67 -2.31 2.30
N ASP A 144 -4.38 -1.99 1.04
CA ASP A 144 -4.75 -2.85 -0.07
C ASP A 144 -4.08 -4.23 0.07
N GLU A 145 -2.80 -4.29 0.47
CA GLU A 145 -2.12 -5.54 0.82
C GLU A 145 -2.85 -6.29 1.94
N LEU A 146 -3.20 -5.62 3.04
CA LEU A 146 -3.98 -6.19 4.15
C LEU A 146 -5.34 -6.73 3.70
N ILE A 147 -6.00 -6.07 2.77
CA ILE A 147 -7.28 -6.52 2.21
C ILE A 147 -7.08 -7.76 1.34
N TYR A 148 -6.09 -7.76 0.45
CA TYR A 148 -5.91 -8.86 -0.50
C TYR A 148 -5.49 -10.16 0.18
N GLY A 149 -4.59 -10.13 1.17
CA GLY A 149 -4.27 -11.34 1.91
C GLY A 149 -5.39 -11.77 2.87
N LEU A 150 -6.30 -10.89 3.32
CA LEU A 150 -7.54 -11.29 4.01
C LEU A 150 -8.46 -12.12 3.09
N VAL A 151 -8.61 -11.69 1.83
CA VAL A 151 -9.38 -12.44 0.83
C VAL A 151 -8.76 -13.81 0.53
N GLN A 152 -7.43 -13.91 0.54
CA GLN A 152 -6.72 -15.17 0.27
C GLN A 152 -6.71 -16.11 1.48
N SER A 153 -6.66 -15.58 2.71
CA SER A 153 -6.57 -16.37 3.95
C SER A 153 -7.93 -16.90 4.44
N GLN A 154 -9.03 -16.25 4.07
CA GLN A 154 -10.36 -16.69 4.49
C GLN A 154 -10.99 -17.62 3.44
N ALA A 155 -11.27 -18.87 3.85
CA ALA A 155 -12.16 -19.79 3.13
C ALA A 155 -13.64 -19.34 3.16
N THR A 156 -13.91 -18.12 3.62
CA THR A 156 -15.23 -17.50 3.70
C THR A 156 -15.27 -16.26 2.81
N PRO A 157 -16.23 -16.19 1.87
CA PRO A 157 -16.38 -15.04 0.99
C PRO A 157 -16.81 -13.82 1.83
N SER A 158 -15.89 -12.88 2.03
CA SER A 158 -16.18 -11.59 2.66
C SER A 158 -16.44 -10.54 1.58
N ILE A 159 -17.47 -9.70 1.79
CA ILE A 159 -17.74 -8.54 0.95
C ILE A 159 -17.10 -7.33 1.63
N MET A 160 -16.06 -6.80 1.02
CA MET A 160 -15.35 -5.63 1.49
C MET A 160 -16.13 -4.37 1.09
N LEU A 161 -16.58 -3.61 2.10
CA LEU A 161 -17.32 -2.37 1.91
C LEU A 161 -16.53 -1.21 2.50
N HIS A 162 -16.31 -0.16 1.71
CA HIS A 162 -15.89 1.13 2.24
C HIS A 162 -17.13 1.86 2.75
N SER A 163 -17.45 1.64 4.03
CA SER A 163 -18.65 2.17 4.66
C SER A 163 -18.34 2.68 6.07
N SER A 164 -19.16 3.61 6.53
CA SER A 164 -19.26 3.87 7.97
C SER A 164 -20.19 2.81 8.57
N CYS A 165 -19.87 2.32 9.77
CA CYS A 165 -20.69 1.35 10.48
C CYS A 165 -21.19 1.97 11.79
N ALA A 166 -22.49 1.94 12.02
CA ALA A 166 -23.10 2.26 13.31
C ALA A 166 -23.70 0.98 13.89
N VAL A 167 -23.35 0.66 15.14
CA VAL A 167 -23.84 -0.54 15.84
C VAL A 167 -24.61 -0.10 17.07
N ASP A 168 -25.82 -0.62 17.25
CA ASP A 168 -26.62 -0.38 18.46
C ASP A 168 -26.25 -1.37 19.59
N ASN A 169 -26.77 -1.08 20.78
CA ASN A 169 -26.61 -1.91 21.98
C ASN A 169 -27.35 -3.26 21.93
N THR A 170 -28.12 -3.53 20.87
CA THR A 170 -28.76 -4.83 20.60
C THR A 170 -27.95 -5.68 19.62
N GLY A 171 -26.83 -5.15 19.11
CA GLY A 171 -25.96 -5.82 18.13
C GLY A 171 -26.41 -5.65 16.69
N LYS A 172 -27.40 -4.78 16.41
CA LYS A 172 -27.78 -4.45 15.03
C LYS A 172 -26.82 -3.42 14.46
N ALA A 173 -26.36 -3.66 13.25
CA ALA A 173 -25.45 -2.77 12.53
C ALA A 173 -26.13 -2.15 11.30
N ILE A 174 -25.86 -0.87 11.06
CA ILE A 174 -26.17 -0.17 9.81
C ILE A 174 -24.85 0.17 9.14
N LEU A 175 -24.70 -0.28 7.90
CA LEU A 175 -23.59 0.10 7.03
C LEU A 175 -24.06 1.26 6.14
N ILE A 176 -23.40 2.39 6.26
CA ILE A 176 -23.64 3.58 5.44
C ILE A 176 -22.55 3.62 4.38
N CYS A 177 -22.91 3.18 3.18
CA CYS A 177 -22.11 3.36 1.98
C CYS A 177 -22.54 4.67 1.32
N GLY A 178 -21.60 5.55 1.00
CA GLY A 178 -21.91 6.78 0.29
C GLY A 178 -20.70 7.26 -0.49
N ASP A 179 -20.96 7.81 -1.67
CA ASP A 179 -20.00 8.65 -2.36
C ASP A 179 -19.68 9.82 -1.45
N LYS A 180 -18.39 10.07 -1.18
CA LYS A 180 -17.99 11.32 -0.54
C LYS A 180 -18.16 12.42 -1.57
N TRP A 181 -19.32 13.08 -1.59
CA TRP A 181 -19.55 14.24 -2.44
C TRP A 181 -18.50 15.31 -2.08
N MET A 182 -17.59 15.59 -3.01
CA MET A 182 -16.84 16.84 -3.10
C MET A 182 -17.17 17.50 -4.42
#